data_AF-A0A915MSA8-F1
#
_entry.id   AF-A0A915MSA8-F1
#
_cell.length_a   1.000
_cell.length_b   1.000
_cell.length_c   1.000
_cell.angle_alpha   90.00
_cell.angle_beta   90.00
_cell.angle_gamma   90.00
#
_symmetry.space_group_name_H-M   'P 1'
#
loop_
_entity.id
_entity.type
_entity.pdbx_description
1 polymer ?
#
loop_
_entity_poly.entity_id
_entity_poly.type
_entity_poly.pdbx_seq_one_letter_code
_entity_poly.pdbx_strand_id
1 'polypeptide(L)'
;ALVDYMLDEAKRHFPKPNFIIWTGDTPAHRKYTQEEFINTMKTVTHAIKQRFSDVLVIPVLGNHDMEPANSFPDDTEQLLTYRHIYYLWKGWIGDEPE
;
A
#
# COMPACT_ATOMS: atom_id res chain seq x y z
N ALA A 1 15.98 -0.43 2.84
CA ALA A 1 17.00 -1.46 3.16
C ALA A 1 16.40 -2.86 3.22
N LEU A 2 15.64 -3.24 4.27
CA LEU A 2 15.07 -4.61 4.36
C LEU A 2 13.92 -4.86 3.36
N VAL A 3 12.93 -3.94 3.29
CA VAL A 3 11.81 -4.05 2.34
C VAL A 3 12.30 -4.05 0.90
N ASP A 4 13.26 -3.17 0.58
CA ASP A 4 13.90 -3.15 -0.74
C ASP A 4 14.54 -4.48 -1.09
N TYR A 5 15.38 -5.01 -0.19
CA TYR A 5 16.06 -6.29 -0.39
C TYR A 5 15.06 -7.44 -0.57
N MET A 6 13.99 -7.49 0.24
CA MET A 6 12.93 -8.48 0.09
C MET A 6 12.28 -8.40 -1.30
N LEU A 7 11.94 -7.20 -1.77
CA LEU A 7 11.30 -7.02 -3.08
C LEU A 7 12.27 -7.34 -4.23
N ASP A 8 13.56 -7.01 -4.09
CA ASP A 8 14.61 -7.33 -5.05
C ASP A 8 14.82 -8.84 -5.17
N GLU A 9 14.87 -9.56 -4.05
CA GLU A 9 14.97 -11.02 -4.03
C GLU A 9 13.69 -11.69 -4.58
N ALA A 10 12.51 -11.17 -4.25
CA ALA A 10 11.25 -11.63 -4.83
C ALA A 10 11.26 -11.48 -6.35
N LYS A 11 11.72 -10.33 -6.88
CA LYS A 11 11.86 -10.09 -8.31
C LYS A 11 12.89 -11.01 -8.96
N ARG A 12 14.00 -11.30 -8.27
CA ARG A 12 15.06 -12.21 -8.74
C ARG A 12 14.54 -13.64 -8.90
N HIS A 13 13.73 -14.12 -7.96
CA HIS A 13 13.16 -15.47 -7.99
C HIS A 13 11.93 -15.58 -8.90
N PHE A 14 11.08 -14.55 -8.91
CA PHE A 14 9.83 -14.50 -9.66
C PHE A 14 9.79 -13.20 -10.46
N PRO A 15 10.45 -13.14 -11.64
CA PRO A 15 10.54 -11.90 -12.41
C PRO A 15 9.20 -11.42 -12.96
N LYS A 16 8.26 -12.35 -13.22
CA LYS A 16 6.92 -12.05 -13.77
C LYS A 16 5.86 -13.00 -13.19
N PRO A 17 5.49 -12.86 -11.90
CA PRO A 17 4.38 -13.62 -11.35
C PRO A 17 3.07 -13.20 -12.04
N ASN A 18 2.05 -14.05 -11.98
CA ASN A 18 0.74 -13.73 -12.54
C ASN A 18 0.07 -12.56 -11.81
N PHE A 19 0.24 -12.52 -10.49
CA PHE A 19 -0.20 -11.44 -9.61
C PHE A 19 0.59 -11.47 -8.29
N ILE A 20 0.45 -10.42 -7.50
CA ILE A 20 0.99 -10.31 -6.13
C ILE A 20 -0.19 -10.01 -5.20
N ILE A 21 -0.23 -10.66 -4.03
CA ILE A 21 -1.16 -10.29 -2.95
C ILE A 21 -0.35 -9.53 -1.90
N TRP A 22 -0.78 -8.32 -1.54
CA TRP A 22 -0.19 -7.53 -0.47
C TRP A 22 -1.23 -7.31 0.62
N THR A 23 -1.09 -8.02 1.73
CA THR A 23 -2.10 -8.09 2.80
C THR A 23 -1.94 -7.01 3.88
N GLY A 24 -1.28 -5.89 3.56
CA GLY A 24 -1.22 -4.72 4.44
C GLY A 24 -0.16 -4.75 5.55
N ASP A 25 -0.44 -3.99 6.61
CA ASP A 25 0.43 -3.71 7.77
C ASP A 25 1.76 -3.04 7.39
N THR A 26 1.63 -1.85 6.82
CA THR A 26 2.73 -1.10 6.22
C THR A 26 3.44 -0.17 7.21
N PRO A 27 2.72 0.65 8.01
CA PRO A 27 3.37 1.52 8.98
C PRO A 27 3.88 0.71 10.18
N ALA A 28 4.95 1.19 10.80
CA ALA A 28 5.52 0.60 12.02
C ALA A 28 4.65 0.90 13.25
N HIS A 29 4.89 0.21 14.36
CA HIS A 29 4.18 0.47 15.62
C HIS A 29 4.63 1.77 16.30
N ARG A 30 4.09 2.91 15.85
CA ARG A 30 4.23 4.23 16.49
C ARG A 30 3.04 5.12 16.13
N LYS A 31 2.98 6.31 16.75
CA LYS A 31 2.04 7.35 16.32
C LYS A 31 2.58 8.04 15.07
N TYR A 32 1.70 8.37 14.14
CA TYR A 32 2.00 9.12 12.94
C TYR A 32 1.19 10.41 12.89
N THR A 33 1.73 11.43 12.22
CA THR A 33 0.84 12.42 11.60
C THR A 33 0.23 11.83 10.34
N GLN A 34 -0.92 12.37 9.89
CA GLN A 34 -1.53 11.92 8.63
C GLN A 34 -0.54 12.01 7.45
N GLU A 35 0.30 13.04 7.40
CA GLU A 35 1.32 13.20 6.36
C GLU A 35 2.38 12.08 6.40
N GLU A 36 2.92 11.75 7.58
CA GLU A 36 3.90 10.67 7.71
C GLU A 36 3.32 9.30 7.33
N PHE A 37 2.06 9.07 7.70
CA PHE A 37 1.33 7.85 7.34
C PHE A 37 1.20 7.74 5.81
N ILE A 38 0.69 8.77 5.14
CA ILE A 38 0.51 8.77 3.67
C ILE A 38 1.85 8.65 2.95
N ASN A 39 2.91 9.30 3.46
CA ASN A 39 4.26 9.15 2.91
C ASN A 39 4.80 7.73 3.06
N THR A 40 4.47 7.02 4.14
CA THR A 40 4.83 5.62 4.33
C THR A 40 4.12 4.73 3.31
N MET A 41 2.80 4.88 3.15
CA MET A 41 2.01 4.14 2.16
C MET A 41 2.51 4.39 0.73
N LYS A 42 2.83 5.65 0.40
CA LYS A 42 3.38 6.05 -0.89
C LYS A 42 4.74 5.41 -1.16
N THR A 43 5.62 5.41 -0.15
CA THR A 43 6.98 4.85 -0.26
C THR A 43 6.94 3.37 -0.60
N VAL A 44 6.15 2.59 0.15
CA VAL A 44 6.04 1.14 -0.07
C VAL A 44 5.34 0.83 -1.39
N THR A 45 4.25 1.53 -1.70
CA THR A 45 3.56 1.38 -2.99
C THR A 45 4.52 1.64 -4.16
N HIS A 46 5.35 2.68 -4.09
CA HIS A 46 6.32 3.00 -5.12
C HIS A 46 7.41 1.92 -5.24
N ALA A 47 7.92 1.42 -4.11
CA ALA A 47 8.92 0.36 -4.09
C ALA A 47 8.42 -0.92 -4.79
N ILE A 48 7.15 -1.27 -4.60
CA ILE A 48 6.50 -2.40 -5.30
C ILE A 48 6.39 -2.10 -6.80
N LYS A 49 5.85 -0.92 -7.19
CA LYS A 49 5.68 -0.53 -8.60
C LYS A 49 6.99 -0.50 -9.38
N GLN A 50 8.08 -0.03 -8.76
CA GLN A 50 9.40 0.03 -9.41
C GLN A 50 9.92 -1.35 -9.84
N ARG A 51 9.56 -2.41 -9.12
CA ARG A 51 10.06 -3.77 -9.37
C ARG A 51 9.06 -4.59 -10.18
N PHE A 52 7.78 -4.32 -10.03
CA PHE A 52 6.68 -5.07 -10.62
C PHE A 52 5.72 -4.13 -11.39
N SER A 53 6.25 -3.39 -12.37
CA SER A 53 5.48 -2.38 -13.13
C SER A 53 4.30 -2.96 -13.92
N ASP A 54 4.45 -4.18 -14.42
CA ASP A 54 3.49 -4.82 -15.35
C ASP A 54 2.79 -6.03 -14.71
N VAL A 55 2.69 -6.05 -13.38
CA VAL A 55 2.08 -7.13 -12.61
C VAL A 55 0.90 -6.57 -11.83
N LEU A 56 -0.22 -7.28 -11.84
CA LEU A 56 -1.37 -6.97 -11.00
C LEU A 56 -1.00 -7.20 -9.53
N VAL A 57 -1.15 -6.16 -8.72
CA VAL A 57 -1.06 -6.26 -7.25
C VAL A 57 -2.47 -6.17 -6.68
N ILE A 58 -2.83 -7.08 -5.79
CA ILE A 58 -4.10 -7.07 -5.07
C ILE A 58 -3.80 -6.64 -3.62
N PRO A 59 -3.91 -5.33 -3.30
CA PRO A 59 -3.66 -4.84 -1.97
C PRO A 59 -4.89 -5.01 -1.06
N VAL A 60 -4.64 -5.26 0.21
CA VAL A 60 -5.63 -5.28 1.29
C VAL A 60 -5.09 -4.44 2.45
N LEU A 61 -5.95 -3.67 3.10
CA LEU A 61 -5.58 -2.91 4.29
C LEU A 61 -5.44 -3.85 5.50
N GLY A 62 -4.28 -3.80 6.15
CA GLY A 62 -4.05 -4.36 7.48
C GLY A 62 -4.51 -3.40 8.56
N ASN A 63 -4.54 -3.85 9.82
CA ASN A 63 -5.07 -3.05 10.91
C ASN A 63 -4.20 -1.82 11.23
N HIS A 64 -2.93 -1.83 10.83
CA HIS A 64 -2.02 -0.67 10.93
C HIS A 64 -2.05 0.26 9.72
N ASP A 65 -2.78 -0.08 8.64
CA ASP A 65 -2.92 0.79 7.47
C ASP A 65 -4.01 1.87 7.64
N MET A 66 -4.15 2.36 8.86
CA MET A 66 -4.93 3.54 9.25
C MET A 66 -4.25 4.26 10.40
N GLU A 67 -4.48 5.57 10.49
CA GLU A 67 -4.12 6.39 11.64
C GLU A 67 -5.39 7.07 12.17
N PRO A 68 -5.81 6.80 13.42
CA PRO A 68 -5.20 5.86 14.37
C PRO A 68 -5.31 4.39 13.95
N ALA A 69 -4.34 3.57 14.36
CA ALA A 69 -4.36 2.13 14.06
C ALA A 69 -5.65 1.45 14.58
N ASN A 70 -6.16 0.46 13.83
CA ASN A 70 -7.44 -0.23 14.03
C ASN A 70 -8.70 0.63 13.84
N SER A 71 -8.55 1.91 13.49
CA SER A 71 -9.68 2.83 13.32
C SER A 71 -10.11 2.86 11.86
N PHE A 72 -11.21 2.16 11.54
CA PHE A 72 -11.84 2.17 10.22
C PHE A 72 -13.27 2.76 10.22
N PRO A 73 -13.54 3.92 10.86
CA PRO A 73 -14.85 4.57 10.78
C PRO A 73 -15.10 5.15 9.38
N ASP A 74 -16.39 5.32 9.04
CA ASP A 74 -16.84 6.01 7.83
C ASP A 74 -16.99 7.52 8.05
N ASP A 75 -15.99 8.16 8.67
CA ASP A 75 -15.97 9.61 8.90
C ASP A 75 -15.17 10.36 7.83
N THR A 76 -15.32 11.69 7.78
CA THR A 76 -14.67 12.53 6.76
C THR A 76 -13.15 12.39 6.76
N GLU A 77 -12.53 12.24 7.93
CA GLU A 77 -11.07 12.15 8.03
C GLU A 77 -10.57 10.83 7.44
N GLN A 78 -11.20 9.72 7.79
CA GLN A 78 -10.82 8.42 7.25
C GLN A 78 -11.19 8.25 5.78
N LEU A 79 -12.30 8.83 5.32
CA LEU A 79 -12.63 8.92 3.89
C LEU A 79 -11.54 9.62 3.08
N LEU A 80 -10.89 10.65 3.63
CA LEU A 80 -9.73 11.27 2.99
C LEU A 80 -8.53 10.33 2.94
N THR A 81 -8.25 9.59 4.02
CA THR A 81 -7.20 8.58 4.06
C THR A 81 -7.43 7.46 3.03
N TYR A 82 -8.63 6.88 2.98
CA TYR A 82 -9.03 5.91 1.95
C TYR A 82 -8.84 6.48 0.55
N ARG A 83 -9.24 7.73 0.32
CA ARG A 83 -9.10 8.39 -0.99
C ARG A 83 -7.63 8.55 -1.40
N HIS A 84 -6.75 8.91 -0.47
CA HIS A 84 -5.32 8.99 -0.74
C HIS A 84 -4.74 7.61 -1.11
N ILE A 85 -5.09 6.57 -0.34
CA ILE A 85 -4.66 5.19 -0.61
C ILE A 85 -5.21 4.71 -1.97
N TYR A 86 -6.48 4.99 -2.27
CA TYR A 86 -7.09 4.70 -3.57
C TYR A 86 -6.26 5.29 -4.72
N TYR A 87 -5.87 6.55 -4.68
CA TYR A 87 -5.05 7.13 -5.75
C TYR A 87 -3.63 6.53 -5.84
N LEU A 88 -3.09 6.00 -4.74
CA LEU A 88 -1.84 5.23 -4.81
C LEU A 88 -2.06 3.90 -5.54
N TRP A 89 -3.21 3.27 -5.37
CA TRP A 89 -3.51 1.92 -5.85
C TRP A 89 -4.36 1.83 -7.12
N LYS A 90 -4.95 2.94 -7.62
CA LYS A 90 -5.89 2.94 -8.75
C LYS A 90 -5.36 2.26 -10.02
N GLY A 91 -4.04 2.31 -10.25
CA GLY A 91 -3.41 1.60 -11.37
C GLY A 91 -3.48 0.06 -11.28
N TRP A 92 -3.82 -0.47 -10.10
CA TRP A 92 -3.99 -1.90 -9.85
C TRP A 92 -5.46 -2.28 -9.64
N ILE A 93 -6.23 -1.46 -8.93
CA ILE A 93 -7.61 -1.78 -8.53
C ILE A 93 -8.68 -1.22 -9.47
N GLY A 94 -8.28 -0.40 -10.46
CA GLY A 94 -9.19 0.23 -11.41
C GLY A 94 -9.58 1.66 -11.03
N ASP A 95 -10.38 2.28 -11.90
CA ASP A 95 -10.99 3.59 -11.65
C ASP A 95 -12.16 3.47 -10.65
N GLU A 96 -12.70 4.61 -10.20
CA GLU A 96 -13.85 4.62 -9.30
C GLU A 96 -15.03 3.95 -10.02
N PRO A 97 -15.77 3.03 -9.36
CA PRO A 97 -17.01 2.52 -9.90
C PRO A 97 -17.95 3.70 -10.20
N GLU A 98 -18.57 3.70 -11.38
CA GLU A 98 -19.65 4.66 -11.72
C GLU A 98 -20.84 4.54 -10.77
#